data_AF-A0A815U7I9-F1
#
_entry.id   AF-A0A815U7I9-F1
#
_cell.length_a   1.000
_cell.length_b   1.000
_cell.length_c   1.000
_cell.angle_alpha   90.00
_cell.angle_beta   90.00
_cell.angle_gamma   90.00
#
_symmetry.space_group_name_H-M   'P 1'
#
loop_
_entity.id
_entity.type
_entity.pdbx_description
1 polymer ?
#
loop_
_entity_poly.entity_id
_entity_poly.type
_entity_poly.pdbx_seq_one_letter_code
_entity_poly.pdbx_strand_id
1 'polypeptide(L)'
;KFSIFDFFGFIIWTCGFFMETLADRNKLNAKLIEKKQYYYLGSLWNYCRNPNHCGEVFCWLGISIISFNLFIYHSVYKYNYWILILIQISPLFTLFAMLFEATLTSEIRNNKRFGNESNYLQYRKQTSVLWPISPKIYPSLPKWIRKIIFFELNLYNKGLKTIRE
;
A
#
# COMPACT_ATOMS: atom_id res chain seq x y z
N LYS A 1 -11.17 -28.48 -10.01
CA LYS A 1 -12.34 -28.04 -9.22
C LYS A 1 -11.95 -26.77 -8.49
N PHE A 2 -12.79 -25.73 -8.51
CA PHE A 2 -12.53 -24.52 -7.73
C PHE A 2 -12.65 -24.82 -6.24
N SER A 3 -11.76 -24.25 -5.43
CA SER A 3 -11.81 -24.31 -3.98
C SER A 3 -12.19 -22.96 -3.38
N ILE A 4 -12.51 -22.96 -2.09
CA ILE A 4 -12.81 -21.76 -1.33
C ILE A 4 -11.66 -20.73 -1.34
N PHE A 5 -10.40 -21.18 -1.44
CA PHE A 5 -9.24 -20.29 -1.56
C PHE A 5 -9.24 -19.52 -2.89
N ASP A 6 -9.72 -20.13 -3.99
CA ASP A 6 -9.79 -19.44 -5.28
C ASP A 6 -10.77 -18.26 -5.19
N PHE A 7 -11.91 -18.49 -4.54
CA PHE A 7 -12.92 -17.45 -4.34
C PHE A 7 -12.42 -16.32 -3.43
N PHE A 8 -11.83 -16.64 -2.28
CA PHE A 8 -11.28 -15.63 -1.37
C PHE A 8 -10.12 -14.85 -1.99
N GLY A 9 -9.20 -15.53 -2.66
CA GLY A 9 -8.08 -14.89 -3.32
C GLY A 9 -8.55 -13.98 -4.48
N PHE A 10 -9.58 -14.39 -5.23
CA PHE A 10 -10.19 -13.55 -6.26
C PHE A 10 -10.85 -12.28 -5.70
N ILE A 11 -11.55 -12.38 -4.56
CA ILE A 11 -12.11 -11.20 -3.88
C ILE A 11 -10.99 -10.25 -3.46
N ILE A 12 -9.94 -10.77 -2.81
CA ILE A 12 -8.81 -9.96 -2.34
C ILE A 12 -8.11 -9.26 -3.52
N TRP A 13 -7.86 -10.01 -4.60
CA TRP A 13 -7.28 -9.47 -5.83
C TRP A 13 -8.16 -8.37 -6.43
N THR A 14 -9.47 -8.60 -6.53
CA THR A 14 -10.42 -7.63 -7.09
C THR A 14 -10.46 -6.35 -6.27
N CYS A 15 -10.46 -6.45 -4.94
CA CYS A 15 -10.35 -5.30 -4.03
C CYS A 15 -9.05 -4.54 -4.26
N GLY A 16 -7.91 -5.25 -4.37
CA GLY A 16 -6.61 -4.65 -4.66
C GLY A 16 -6.60 -3.88 -5.98
N PHE A 17 -7.10 -4.51 -7.04
CA PHE A 17 -7.19 -3.94 -8.38
C PHE A 17 -8.01 -2.65 -8.42
N PHE A 18 -9.19 -2.64 -7.78
CA PHE A 18 -10.01 -1.43 -7.70
C PHE A 18 -9.36 -0.35 -6.84
N MET A 19 -8.73 -0.70 -5.71
CA MET A 19 -8.01 0.26 -4.88
C MET A 19 -6.90 0.95 -5.66
N GLU A 20 -6.09 0.18 -6.40
CA GLU A 20 -5.01 0.70 -7.23
C GLU A 20 -5.53 1.60 -8.35
N THR A 21 -6.48 1.08 -9.14
CA THR A 21 -7.06 1.79 -10.28
C THR A 21 -7.70 3.12 -9.86
N LEU A 22 -8.48 3.12 -8.78
CA LEU A 22 -9.12 4.33 -8.27
C LEU A 22 -8.10 5.32 -7.70
N ALA A 23 -7.09 4.84 -6.98
CA ALA A 23 -6.04 5.68 -6.44
C ALA A 23 -5.25 6.40 -7.55
N ASP A 24 -4.85 5.67 -8.59
CA ASP A 24 -4.10 6.23 -9.71
C ASP A 24 -4.97 7.15 -10.58
N ARG A 25 -6.24 6.82 -10.79
CA ARG A 25 -7.19 7.73 -11.45
C ARG A 25 -7.30 9.07 -10.70
N ASN A 26 -7.40 9.04 -9.38
CA ASN A 26 -7.42 10.26 -8.55
C ASN A 26 -6.12 11.06 -8.68
N LYS A 27 -4.98 10.38 -8.71
CA LYS A 27 -3.65 10.99 -8.89
C LYS A 27 -3.48 11.62 -10.27
N LEU A 28 -4.00 10.99 -11.31
CA LEU A 28 -4.02 11.53 -12.68
C LEU A 28 -4.91 12.76 -12.78
N ASN A 29 -6.15 12.68 -12.27
CA ASN A 29 -7.08 13.81 -12.25
C ASN A 29 -6.50 15.02 -11.48
N ALA A 30 -5.83 14.76 -10.35
CA ALA A 30 -5.15 15.80 -9.57
C ALA A 30 -4.06 16.53 -10.37
N LYS A 31 -3.31 15.80 -11.22
CA LYS A 31 -2.29 16.40 -12.10
C LYS A 31 -2.93 17.28 -13.17
N LEU A 32 -4.05 16.85 -13.74
CA LEU A 32 -4.76 17.56 -14.81
C LEU A 32 -5.39 18.88 -14.34
N ILE A 33 -5.75 18.98 -13.05
CA ILE A 33 -6.36 20.19 -12.46
C ILE A 33 -5.28 21.18 -11.95
N GLU A 34 -4.00 20.97 -12.31
CA GLU A 34 -2.79 21.79 -12.08
C GLU A 34 -2.42 22.17 -10.62
N LYS A 35 -3.36 22.20 -9.67
CA LYS A 35 -3.14 22.76 -8.32
C LYS A 35 -3.78 22.01 -7.15
N LYS A 36 -4.34 20.82 -7.35
CA LYS A 36 -4.96 20.07 -6.24
C LYS A 36 -4.06 18.92 -5.80
N GLN A 37 -3.62 19.00 -4.55
CA GLN A 37 -2.98 17.90 -3.85
C GLN A 37 -3.93 16.70 -3.87
N TYR A 38 -3.51 15.57 -4.44
CA TYR A 38 -4.37 14.39 -4.64
C TYR A 38 -4.95 13.87 -3.32
N TYR A 39 -4.32 14.20 -2.20
CA TYR A 39 -4.78 13.91 -0.85
C TYR A 39 -5.93 14.81 -0.33
N TYR A 40 -6.32 15.88 -1.04
CA TYR A 40 -7.54 16.64 -0.73
C TYR A 40 -8.78 16.17 -1.49
N LEU A 41 -8.64 15.24 -2.43
CA LEU A 41 -9.75 14.85 -3.31
C LEU A 41 -10.79 13.93 -2.62
N GLY A 42 -10.79 13.81 -1.29
CA GLY A 42 -11.86 13.12 -0.56
C GLY A 42 -12.00 11.64 -0.91
N SER A 43 -10.88 10.94 -1.09
CA SER A 43 -10.86 9.58 -1.65
C SER A 43 -10.01 8.63 -0.81
N LEU A 44 -9.59 7.48 -1.36
CA LEU A 44 -8.74 6.48 -0.70
C LEU A 44 -7.49 7.07 -0.03
N TRP A 45 -6.98 8.18 -0.57
CA TRP A 45 -5.84 8.93 -0.03
C TRP A 45 -6.09 9.48 1.38
N ASN A 46 -7.34 9.63 1.82
CA ASN A 46 -7.66 10.02 3.19
C ASN A 46 -7.34 8.90 4.20
N TYR A 47 -7.36 7.64 3.79
CA TYR A 47 -7.19 6.51 4.73
C TYR A 47 -5.74 6.04 4.84
N CYS A 48 -4.95 6.23 3.80
CA CYS A 48 -3.52 5.95 3.77
C CYS A 48 -2.85 6.78 2.68
N ARG A 49 -1.55 7.05 2.85
CA ARG A 49 -0.78 7.89 1.93
C ARG A 49 -0.44 7.25 0.61
N ASN A 50 -0.45 5.92 0.51
CA ASN A 50 -0.12 5.20 -0.71
C ASN A 50 -1.15 4.07 -0.96
N PRO A 51 -2.43 4.42 -1.24
CA PRO A 51 -3.49 3.43 -1.46
C PRO A 51 -3.26 2.59 -2.71
N ASN A 52 -2.58 3.13 -3.72
CA ASN A 52 -2.17 2.38 -4.91
C ASN A 52 -1.17 1.27 -4.57
N HIS A 53 -0.17 1.55 -3.72
CA HIS A 53 0.78 0.54 -3.27
C HIS A 53 0.11 -0.53 -2.39
N CYS A 54 -0.88 -0.14 -1.58
CA CYS A 54 -1.69 -1.11 -0.84
C CYS A 54 -2.50 -2.03 -1.78
N GLY A 55 -3.07 -1.47 -2.85
CA GLY A 55 -3.79 -2.22 -3.87
C GLY A 55 -2.91 -3.28 -4.52
N GLU A 56 -1.70 -2.89 -4.91
CA GLU A 56 -0.72 -3.81 -5.51
C GLU A 56 -0.35 -4.96 -4.55
N VAL A 57 -0.12 -4.68 -3.26
CA VAL A 57 0.12 -5.76 -2.27
C VAL A 57 -1.08 -6.71 -2.17
N PHE A 58 -2.31 -6.20 -2.22
CA PHE A 58 -3.53 -7.03 -2.22
C PHE A 58 -3.67 -7.86 -3.49
N CYS A 59 -3.31 -7.32 -4.66
CA CYS A 59 -3.26 -8.09 -5.91
C CYS A 59 -2.34 -9.31 -5.77
N TRP A 60 -1.11 -9.12 -5.30
CA TRP A 60 -0.16 -10.22 -5.13
C TRP A 60 -0.57 -11.20 -4.04
N LEU A 61 -1.14 -10.71 -2.94
CA LEU A 61 -1.71 -11.56 -1.89
C LEU A 61 -2.86 -12.43 -2.44
N GLY A 62 -3.75 -11.85 -3.24
CA GLY A 62 -4.84 -12.58 -3.89
C GLY A 62 -4.34 -13.68 -4.81
N ILE A 63 -3.32 -13.40 -5.64
CA ILE A 63 -2.67 -14.39 -6.53
C ILE A 63 -2.05 -15.53 -5.71
N SER A 64 -1.33 -15.21 -4.64
CA SER A 64 -0.74 -16.21 -3.73
C SER A 64 -1.82 -17.12 -3.13
N ILE A 65 -2.95 -16.56 -2.68
CA ILE A 65 -4.06 -17.33 -2.11
C ILE A 65 -4.74 -18.21 -3.16
N ILE A 66 -5.00 -17.72 -4.38
CA ILE A 66 -5.56 -18.53 -5.48
C ILE A 66 -4.62 -19.71 -5.78
N SER A 67 -3.31 -19.44 -5.87
CA SER A 67 -2.31 -20.47 -6.16
C SER A 67 -2.15 -21.52 -5.05
N PHE A 68 -2.69 -21.28 -3.85
CA PHE A 68 -2.60 -22.19 -2.71
C PHE A 68 -3.25 -23.55 -2.98
N ASN A 69 -4.30 -23.60 -3.81
CA ASN A 69 -4.91 -24.88 -4.21
C ASN A 69 -3.99 -25.76 -5.06
N LEU A 70 -3.14 -25.14 -5.88
CA LEU A 70 -2.14 -25.87 -6.66
C LEU A 70 -1.09 -26.51 -5.74
N PHE A 71 -0.84 -25.89 -4.58
CA PHE A 71 0.07 -26.43 -3.57
C PHE A 71 -0.54 -27.62 -2.81
N ILE A 72 -1.84 -27.57 -2.47
CA ILE A 72 -2.50 -28.61 -1.65
C ILE A 72 -2.95 -29.83 -2.49
N TYR A 73 -3.63 -29.59 -3.63
CA TYR A 73 -4.42 -30.63 -4.29
C TYR A 73 -3.78 -31.20 -5.56
N HIS A 74 -2.88 -30.46 -6.19
CA HIS A 74 -2.15 -30.97 -7.34
C HIS A 74 -0.91 -31.70 -6.87
N SER A 75 -0.78 -32.95 -7.30
CA SER A 75 0.42 -33.77 -7.14
C SER A 75 1.65 -32.97 -7.54
N VAL A 76 2.37 -32.47 -6.52
CA VAL A 76 3.55 -31.60 -6.62
C VAL A 76 4.61 -32.20 -7.55
N TYR A 77 4.56 -33.52 -7.77
CA TYR A 77 5.41 -34.27 -8.67
C TYR A 77 5.37 -33.83 -10.14
N LYS A 78 4.39 -33.04 -10.58
CA LYS A 78 4.29 -32.56 -11.98
C LYS A 78 4.77 -31.12 -12.18
N TYR A 79 4.91 -30.32 -11.12
CA TYR A 79 5.29 -28.91 -11.19
C TYR A 79 6.60 -28.67 -10.45
N ASN A 80 7.40 -27.73 -10.95
CA ASN A 80 8.64 -27.35 -10.26
C ASN A 80 8.28 -26.68 -8.92
N TYR A 81 8.48 -27.40 -7.81
CA TYR A 81 8.15 -26.98 -6.44
C TYR A 81 8.70 -25.58 -6.09
N TRP A 82 9.85 -25.21 -6.67
CA TRP A 82 10.45 -23.89 -6.52
C TRP A 82 9.54 -22.75 -7.02
N ILE A 83 8.80 -22.96 -8.12
CA ILE A 83 7.90 -21.93 -8.67
C ILE A 83 6.74 -21.68 -7.70
N LEU A 84 6.19 -22.74 -7.10
CA LEU A 84 5.09 -22.60 -6.12
C LEU A 84 5.55 -21.83 -4.88
N ILE A 85 6.75 -22.13 -4.36
CA ILE A 85 7.33 -21.39 -3.24
C ILE A 85 7.49 -19.90 -3.59
N LEU A 86 8.01 -19.60 -4.78
CA LEU A 86 8.21 -18.22 -5.22
C LEU A 86 6.89 -17.44 -5.28
N ILE A 87 5.81 -18.06 -5.77
CA ILE A 87 4.49 -17.43 -5.80
C ILE A 87 3.97 -17.18 -4.38
N GLN A 88 4.22 -18.08 -3.43
CA GLN A 88 3.77 -17.88 -2.05
C GLN A 88 4.57 -16.82 -1.28
N ILE A 89 5.84 -16.62 -1.64
CA ILE A 89 6.68 -15.57 -1.05
C ILE A 89 6.46 -14.21 -1.74
N SER A 90 5.88 -14.20 -2.95
CA SER A 90 5.73 -12.98 -3.74
C SER A 90 5.02 -11.83 -3.02
N PRO A 91 3.97 -12.03 -2.18
CA PRO A 91 3.33 -10.91 -1.48
C PRO A 91 4.28 -10.21 -0.49
N LEU A 92 5.16 -10.96 0.16
CA LEU A 92 6.18 -10.40 1.06
C LEU A 92 7.24 -9.61 0.29
N PHE A 93 7.66 -10.15 -0.86
CA PHE A 93 8.58 -9.46 -1.76
C PHE A 93 7.96 -8.16 -2.29
N THR A 94 6.71 -8.20 -2.74
CA THR A 94 5.99 -7.02 -3.20
C THR A 94 5.81 -6.01 -2.07
N LEU A 95 5.43 -6.44 -0.87
CA LEU A 95 5.33 -5.55 0.30
C LEU A 95 6.67 -4.86 0.57
N PHE A 96 7.78 -5.60 0.52
CA PHE A 96 9.12 -5.04 0.68
C PHE A 96 9.43 -4.00 -0.40
N ALA A 97 9.23 -4.32 -1.67
CA ALA A 97 9.44 -3.39 -2.80
C ALA A 97 8.57 -2.13 -2.66
N MET A 98 7.29 -2.30 -2.28
CA MET A 98 6.38 -1.20 -2.05
C MET A 98 6.83 -0.30 -0.90
N LEU A 99 7.31 -0.85 0.21
CA LEU A 99 7.74 -0.06 1.37
C LEU A 99 9.06 0.68 1.12
N PHE A 100 10.07 -0.02 0.60
CA PHE A 100 11.44 0.48 0.58
C PHE A 100 11.83 1.19 -0.72
N GLU A 101 11.13 0.93 -1.82
CA GLU A 101 11.41 1.55 -3.11
C GLU A 101 10.31 2.55 -3.50
N ALA A 102 9.10 2.04 -3.78
CA ALA A 102 8.02 2.85 -4.34
C ALA A 102 7.51 3.91 -3.35
N THR A 103 7.14 3.48 -2.14
CA THR A 103 6.62 4.38 -1.10
C THR A 103 7.69 5.37 -0.64
N LEU A 104 8.92 4.90 -0.43
CA LEU A 104 10.03 5.78 -0.02
C LEU A 104 10.25 6.90 -1.04
N THR A 105 10.31 6.55 -2.32
CA THR A 105 10.51 7.52 -3.40
C THR A 105 9.34 8.50 -3.49
N SER A 106 8.10 8.00 -3.36
CA SER A 106 6.89 8.81 -3.34
C SER A 106 6.90 9.83 -2.19
N GLU A 107 7.17 9.37 -0.97
CA GLU A 107 7.22 10.20 0.24
C GLU A 107 8.29 11.28 0.15
N ILE A 108 9.52 10.93 -0.26
CA ILE A 108 10.61 11.91 -0.42
C ILE A 108 10.24 12.98 -1.45
N ARG A 109 9.65 12.58 -2.59
CA ARG A 109 9.22 13.52 -3.62
C ARG A 109 8.13 14.46 -3.11
N ASN A 110 7.15 13.93 -2.40
CA ASN A 110 6.07 14.72 -1.81
C ASN A 110 6.59 15.67 -0.73
N ASN A 111 7.54 15.22 0.12
CA ASN A 111 8.15 16.06 1.15
C ASN A 111 8.91 17.23 0.54
N LYS A 112 9.68 17.00 -0.53
CA LYS A 112 10.37 18.09 -1.24
C LYS A 112 9.40 19.11 -1.84
N ARG A 113 8.24 18.65 -2.32
CA ARG A 113 7.24 19.49 -2.98
C ARG A 113 6.34 20.25 -2.00
N PHE A 114 5.88 19.59 -0.95
CA PHE A 114 4.80 20.07 -0.06
C PHE A 114 5.24 20.19 1.41
N GLY A 115 6.49 19.87 1.76
CA GLY A 115 6.97 19.82 3.15
C GLY A 115 6.94 21.16 3.90
N ASN A 116 6.72 22.27 3.20
CA ASN A 116 6.54 23.61 3.79
C ASN A 116 5.07 23.95 4.07
N GLU A 117 4.12 23.14 3.60
CA GLU A 117 2.71 23.43 3.70
C GLU A 117 2.12 22.82 4.98
N SER A 118 1.49 23.64 5.82
CA SER A 118 0.89 23.22 7.08
C SER A 118 -0.12 22.08 6.90
N ASN A 119 -0.95 22.18 5.86
CA ASN A 119 -1.99 21.22 5.58
C ASN A 119 -1.42 19.85 5.15
N TYR A 120 -0.30 19.81 4.41
CA TYR A 120 0.40 18.56 4.09
C TYR A 120 0.96 17.89 5.35
N LEU A 121 1.59 18.67 6.22
CA LEU A 121 2.11 18.15 7.49
C LEU A 121 1.00 17.60 8.38
N GLN A 122 -0.17 18.26 8.39
CA GLN A 122 -1.35 17.78 9.11
C GLN A 122 -1.89 16.48 8.50
N TYR A 123 -2.02 16.41 7.17
CA TYR A 123 -2.41 15.20 6.45
C TYR A 123 -1.52 14.02 6.85
N ARG A 124 -0.19 14.16 6.77
CA ARG A 124 0.74 13.09 7.16
C ARG A 124 0.58 12.62 8.61
N LYS A 125 0.27 13.53 9.54
CA LYS A 125 0.03 13.17 10.95
C LYS A 125 -1.26 12.36 11.13
N GLN A 126 -2.23 12.52 10.23
CA GLN A 126 -3.55 11.91 10.32
C GLN A 126 -3.70 10.65 9.46
N THR A 127 -2.80 10.41 8.51
CA THR A 127 -2.90 9.28 7.57
C THR A 127 -1.73 8.32 7.70
N SER A 128 -2.03 7.02 7.73
CA SER A 128 -1.02 5.96 7.71
C SER A 128 -0.21 5.95 6.41
N VAL A 129 0.91 5.22 6.39
CA VAL A 129 1.75 5.09 5.19
C VAL A 129 1.07 4.22 4.13
N LEU A 130 0.70 2.99 4.49
CA LEU A 130 0.28 1.94 3.56
C LEU A 130 -1.12 1.42 3.86
N TRP A 131 -1.39 0.92 5.07
CA TRP A 131 -2.67 0.28 5.38
C TRP A 131 -3.79 1.28 5.67
N PRO A 132 -4.94 1.19 4.98
CA PRO A 132 -6.07 2.07 5.20
C PRO A 132 -6.55 2.06 6.66
N ILE A 133 -6.65 3.23 7.27
CA ILE A 133 -7.23 3.43 8.60
C ILE A 133 -7.94 4.78 8.67
N SER A 134 -8.96 4.86 9.51
CA SER A 134 -9.68 6.13 9.71
C SER A 134 -8.74 7.23 10.23
N PRO A 135 -8.78 8.45 9.64
CA PRO A 135 -8.03 9.62 10.09
C PRO A 135 -8.29 10.02 11.54
N LYS A 136 -9.44 9.60 12.09
CA LYS A 136 -9.81 9.87 13.49
C LYS A 136 -9.09 8.95 14.46
N ILE A 137 -8.72 7.74 14.02
CA ILE A 137 -8.13 6.70 14.87
C ILE A 137 -6.60 6.77 14.81
N TYR A 138 -6.04 6.98 13.62
CA TYR A 138 -4.59 6.91 13.40
C TYR A 138 -3.75 7.81 14.33
N PRO A 139 -4.10 9.10 14.55
CA PRO A 139 -3.36 9.97 15.46
C PRO A 139 -3.31 9.48 16.91
N SER A 140 -4.38 8.80 17.34
CA SER A 140 -4.54 8.30 18.70
C SER A 140 -3.72 7.04 18.97
N LEU A 141 -3.16 6.40 17.94
CA LEU A 141 -2.38 5.18 18.09
C LEU A 141 -1.00 5.47 18.72
N PRO A 142 -0.55 4.60 19.66
CA PRO A 142 0.81 4.61 20.17
C PRO A 142 1.85 4.63 19.04
N LYS A 143 2.96 5.35 19.25
CA LYS A 143 4.03 5.50 18.25
C LYS A 143 4.57 4.14 17.77
N TRP A 144 4.68 3.15 18.66
CA TRP A 144 5.18 1.81 18.32
C TRP A 144 4.22 1.04 17.40
N ILE A 145 2.90 1.19 17.59
CA ILE A 145 1.87 0.61 16.69
C ILE A 145 1.99 1.23 15.30
N ARG A 146 2.08 2.56 15.23
CA ARG A 146 2.24 3.26 13.94
C ARG A 146 3.50 2.81 13.21
N LYS A 147 4.61 2.65 13.94
CA LYS A 147 5.89 2.23 13.36
C LYS A 147 5.88 0.77 12.87
N ILE A 148 5.31 -0.16 13.65
CA ILE A 148 5.39 -1.60 13.37
C ILE A 148 4.27 -2.05 12.43
N ILE A 149 3.02 -1.68 12.73
CA ILE A 149 1.85 -2.17 11.99
C ILE A 149 1.63 -1.33 10.72
N PHE A 150 1.68 0.00 10.85
CA PHE A 150 1.41 0.92 9.73
C PHE A 150 2.67 1.37 8.99
N PHE A 151 3.83 0.81 9.35
CA PHE A 151 5.12 1.11 8.75
C PHE A 151 5.45 2.61 8.77
N GLU A 152 5.12 3.35 9.83
CA GLU A 152 5.55 4.74 9.99
C GLU A 152 7.06 4.81 10.34
N LEU A 153 7.90 4.57 9.34
CA LEU A 153 9.35 4.50 9.48
C LEU A 153 10.00 5.88 9.30
N ASN A 154 11.03 6.17 10.10
CA ASN A 154 11.76 7.46 10.07
C ASN A 154 12.36 7.78 8.70
N LEU A 155 12.63 6.77 7.87
CA LEU A 155 13.12 6.91 6.50
C LEU A 155 12.18 7.75 5.61
N TYR A 156 10.87 7.74 5.89
CA TYR A 156 9.89 8.56 5.16
C TYR A 156 9.93 10.04 5.53
N ASN A 157 10.67 10.44 6.57
CA ASN A 157 10.81 11.85 6.97
C ASN A 157 11.89 12.59 6.17
N LYS A 158 12.70 11.88 5.36
CA LYS A 158 13.70 12.50 4.50
C LYS A 158 13.06 13.55 3.58
N GLY A 159 13.68 14.73 3.54
CA GLY A 159 13.21 15.87 2.75
C GLY A 159 12.15 16.76 3.44
N LEU A 160 11.70 16.42 4.66
CA LEU A 160 10.95 17.38 5.49
C LEU A 160 11.91 18.42 6.07
N LYS A 161 11.53 19.71 5.99
CA LYS A 161 12.32 20.80 6.57
C LYS A 161 12.09 20.99 8.08
N THR A 162 11.04 20.41 8.64
CA THR A 162 10.50 20.73 9.98
C THR A 162 10.83 19.73 11.09
N ILE A 163 11.66 18.72 10.85
CA ILE A 163 12.11 17.80 11.91
C ILE A 163 13.65 17.88 11.97
N ARG A 164 14.15 19.02 12.42
CA ARG A 164 15.40 19.04 13.18
C ARG A 164 14.96 18.85 14.63
N GLU A 165 15.06 17.62 15.12
CA GLU A 165 15.11 17.36 16.56
C GLU A 165 16.39 18.00 17.13
#